data_AF-A0A5N5WMT9-F1
#
_entry.id   AF-A0A5N5WMT9-F1
#
_cell.length_a   1.000
_cell.length_b   1.000
_cell.length_c   1.000
_cell.angle_alpha   90.00
_cell.angle_beta   90.00
_cell.angle_gamma   90.00
#
_symmetry.space_group_name_H-M   'P 1'
#
loop_
_entity.id
_entity.type
_entity.pdbx_description
1 polymer ?
#
loop_
_entity_poly.entity_id
_entity_poly.type
_entity_poly.pdbx_seq_one_letter_code
_entity_poly.pdbx_strand_id
1 'polypeptide(L)'
;MDQQIAPHIKLSPNDRHSRPKAPCLQLEVELCPLLKYTLCRPAQDDDPRPFVFRWSPFNEGYSQDGFVLLRHTSDGKLEKVPVPDAIQDPVDIVNPGGSIVYCGSLPGRYREQLDPGEMYELVWPGAKIRLWDWGTPNDHVGSQLGANPVQPDLIIPGGASVTFTYEQIESPVFNRRQSTPPVLLSDLVQGAPFLSVELTGPDTIDPKGEHFASCHVRYHGGPTDRPIIFRDHVVWEQRRPYRLENGLWELRESGYPGIFMDDPDITVNVVEEGGFVTLRPGECWSHSWGILDDIDGWESGDTWRY
;
A
#
# COMPACT_ATOMS: atom_id res chain seq x y z
N MET A 1 -23.31 12.00 0.55
CA MET A 1 -22.92 11.42 1.85
C MET A 1 -24.09 10.61 2.34
N ASP A 2 -23.88 9.32 2.60
CA ASP A 2 -24.94 8.45 3.08
C ASP A 2 -25.40 8.92 4.47
N GLN A 3 -26.71 9.04 4.69
CA GLN A 3 -27.24 9.59 5.96
C GLN A 3 -26.94 8.66 7.15
N GLN A 4 -26.69 7.38 6.89
CA GLN A 4 -26.46 6.37 7.92
C GLN A 4 -25.05 6.46 8.52
N ILE A 5 -24.04 6.88 7.75
CA ILE A 5 -22.66 7.00 8.26
C ILE A 5 -22.37 8.32 8.96
N ALA A 6 -23.20 9.34 8.77
CA ALA A 6 -23.01 10.68 9.35
C ALA A 6 -22.72 10.70 10.88
N PRO A 7 -23.35 9.84 11.72
CA PRO A 7 -23.04 9.77 13.15
C PRO A 7 -21.61 9.30 13.47
N HIS A 8 -20.92 8.68 12.52
CA HIS A 8 -19.57 8.13 12.69
C HIS A 8 -18.47 9.08 12.20
N ILE A 9 -18.86 10.28 11.75
CA ILE A 9 -17.95 11.27 11.16
C ILE A 9 -17.51 12.24 12.25
N LYS A 10 -16.20 12.27 12.53
CA LYS A 10 -15.57 13.16 13.50
C LYS A 10 -15.20 14.50 12.89
N LEU A 11 -14.74 14.50 11.64
CA LEU A 11 -14.27 15.69 10.94
C LEU A 11 -14.83 15.73 9.53
N SER A 12 -15.35 16.89 9.14
CA SER A 12 -15.89 17.21 7.83
C SER A 12 -14.96 18.17 7.08
N PRO A 13 -15.17 18.38 5.76
CA PRO A 13 -14.44 19.40 5.02
C PRO A 13 -14.58 20.82 5.62
N ASN A 14 -15.66 21.09 6.34
CA ASN A 14 -15.95 22.40 6.95
C ASN A 14 -15.15 22.66 8.23
N ASP A 15 -14.56 21.62 8.84
CA ASP A 15 -13.76 21.73 10.07
C ASP A 15 -12.34 22.25 9.78
N ARG A 16 -12.03 22.54 8.51
CA ARG A 16 -10.81 23.26 8.13
C ARG A 16 -10.84 24.68 8.68
N HIS A 17 -9.86 25.00 9.49
CA HIS A 17 -9.74 26.32 10.11
C HIS A 17 -9.50 27.39 9.05
N SER A 18 -10.25 28.49 9.15
CA SER A 18 -10.08 29.68 8.32
C SER A 18 -8.91 30.52 8.84
N ARG A 19 -7.70 30.14 8.37
CA ARG A 19 -6.37 30.80 8.52
C ARG A 19 -5.52 30.42 9.76
N PRO A 20 -4.22 30.09 9.57
CA PRO A 20 -3.53 29.86 8.30
C PRO A 20 -4.17 28.69 7.53
N LYS A 21 -4.14 28.69 6.19
CA LYS A 21 -4.76 27.60 5.42
C LYS A 21 -3.81 26.41 5.45
N ALA A 22 -4.24 25.28 6.01
CA ALA A 22 -3.62 23.99 5.73
C ALA A 22 -4.03 23.52 4.32
N PRO A 23 -3.22 22.69 3.64
CA PRO A 23 -3.57 22.08 2.36
C PRO A 23 -4.91 21.34 2.39
N CYS A 24 -5.53 21.17 1.21
CA CYS A 24 -6.73 20.37 1.04
C CYS A 24 -6.37 18.93 0.69
N LEU A 25 -6.93 17.96 1.42
CA LEU A 25 -6.84 16.55 1.10
C LEU A 25 -8.24 15.93 1.03
N GLN A 26 -8.38 14.94 0.17
CA GLN A 26 -9.55 14.07 0.07
C GLN A 26 -9.09 12.63 0.04
N LEU A 27 -9.80 11.79 0.80
CA LEU A 27 -9.59 10.34 0.79
C LEU A 27 -10.78 9.69 0.07
N GLU A 28 -10.48 8.76 -0.80
CA GLU A 28 -11.44 7.86 -1.43
C GLU A 28 -11.06 6.43 -1.05
N VAL A 29 -12.07 5.59 -0.84
CA VAL A 29 -11.87 4.16 -0.54
C VAL A 29 -12.75 3.35 -1.46
N GLU A 30 -12.16 2.37 -2.14
CA GLU A 30 -12.85 1.51 -3.09
C GLU A 30 -12.42 0.06 -2.86
N LEU A 31 -13.30 -0.91 -3.18
CA LEU A 31 -12.95 -2.32 -3.19
C LEU A 31 -12.80 -2.78 -4.64
N CYS A 32 -11.56 -2.86 -5.14
CA CYS A 32 -11.27 -3.12 -6.55
C CYS A 32 -9.92 -3.84 -6.76
N PRO A 33 -9.81 -5.17 -6.59
CA PRO A 33 -10.58 -6.10 -5.74
C PRO A 33 -10.04 -6.18 -4.30
N LEU A 34 -8.93 -5.49 -4.02
CA LEU A 34 -8.46 -5.17 -2.67
C LEU A 34 -8.97 -3.78 -2.26
N LEU A 35 -8.79 -3.42 -1.00
CA LEU A 35 -9.07 -2.07 -0.55
C LEU A 35 -8.06 -1.11 -1.16
N LYS A 36 -8.56 -0.22 -2.00
CA LYS A 36 -7.82 0.86 -2.64
C LYS A 36 -8.12 2.15 -1.90
N TYR A 37 -7.09 2.82 -1.41
CA TYR A 37 -7.16 4.12 -0.74
C TYR A 37 -6.51 5.16 -1.62
N THR A 38 -7.29 6.08 -2.14
CA THR A 38 -6.78 7.18 -2.96
C THR A 38 -6.78 8.45 -2.12
N LEU A 39 -5.59 8.98 -1.82
CA LEU A 39 -5.43 10.26 -1.16
C LEU A 39 -5.06 11.30 -2.21
N CYS A 40 -5.94 12.28 -2.44
CA CYS A 40 -5.76 13.26 -3.50
C CYS A 40 -5.77 14.68 -2.96
N ARG A 41 -4.97 15.53 -3.62
CA ARG A 41 -5.04 16.97 -3.46
C ARG A 41 -5.99 17.53 -4.53
N PRO A 42 -7.10 18.17 -4.15
CA PRO A 42 -8.03 18.73 -5.14
C PRO A 42 -7.38 19.86 -5.94
N ALA A 43 -7.70 19.94 -7.23
CA ALA A 43 -7.20 21.00 -8.12
C ALA A 43 -7.62 22.43 -7.68
N GLN A 44 -8.64 22.54 -6.84
CA GLN A 44 -9.16 23.80 -6.30
C GLN A 44 -8.52 24.20 -4.95
N ASP A 45 -7.41 23.58 -4.56
CA ASP A 45 -6.69 24.01 -3.37
C ASP A 45 -6.06 25.40 -3.59
N ASP A 46 -6.34 26.33 -2.67
CA ASP A 46 -6.04 27.76 -2.84
C ASP A 46 -4.54 28.09 -2.75
N ASP A 47 -3.72 27.15 -2.29
CA ASP A 47 -2.27 27.33 -2.10
C ASP A 47 -1.51 26.35 -3.01
N PRO A 48 -0.81 26.80 -4.06
CA PRO A 48 -0.16 25.89 -5.01
C PRO A 48 1.14 25.26 -4.47
N ARG A 49 1.60 25.66 -3.27
CA ARG A 49 2.88 25.17 -2.73
C ARG A 49 2.83 23.67 -2.46
N PRO A 50 3.92 22.94 -2.69
CA PRO A 50 4.02 21.58 -2.21
C PRO A 50 4.12 21.55 -0.68
N PHE A 51 3.81 20.42 -0.08
CA PHE A 51 3.72 20.12 1.34
C PHE A 51 3.96 18.63 1.63
N VAL A 52 4.80 18.34 2.59
CA VAL A 52 5.05 16.97 3.04
C VAL A 52 4.19 16.67 4.25
N PHE A 53 3.70 15.45 4.36
CA PHE A 53 3.01 14.97 5.55
C PHE A 53 3.22 13.47 5.72
N ARG A 54 2.95 12.98 6.93
CA ARG A 54 3.03 11.56 7.27
C ARG A 54 1.63 10.99 7.50
N TRP A 55 1.22 10.08 6.63
CA TRP A 55 0.00 9.30 6.80
C TRP A 55 0.01 8.09 5.87
N SER A 56 -0.46 6.96 6.38
CA SER A 56 -0.75 5.74 5.63
C SER A 56 -2.05 5.11 6.17
N PRO A 57 -2.81 4.37 5.35
CA PRO A 57 -3.95 3.63 5.87
C PRO A 57 -3.54 2.56 6.89
N PHE A 58 -2.32 2.01 6.79
CA PHE A 58 -1.86 0.89 7.62
C PHE A 58 -1.43 1.31 9.03
N ASN A 59 -0.83 2.49 9.17
CA ASN A 59 -0.34 2.97 10.46
C ASN A 59 -1.38 3.86 11.14
N GLU A 60 -1.72 4.98 10.49
CA GLU A 60 -2.66 5.95 11.04
C GLU A 60 -4.11 5.56 10.72
N GLY A 61 -4.35 5.03 9.52
CA GLY A 61 -5.69 4.66 9.06
C GLY A 61 -6.34 3.56 9.87
N TYR A 62 -5.60 2.59 10.41
CA TYR A 62 -6.17 1.51 11.23
C TYR A 62 -5.78 1.58 12.72
N SER A 63 -5.31 2.74 13.16
CA SER A 63 -5.10 3.04 14.59
C SER A 63 -6.43 3.14 15.35
N GLN A 64 -6.38 3.30 16.68
CA GLN A 64 -7.57 3.45 17.55
C GLN A 64 -8.55 4.55 17.08
N ASP A 65 -8.02 5.61 16.47
CA ASP A 65 -8.80 6.75 15.97
C ASP A 65 -9.08 6.71 14.47
N GLY A 66 -8.64 5.64 13.79
CA GLY A 66 -8.72 5.46 12.36
C GLY A 66 -10.08 4.95 11.86
N PHE A 67 -10.06 4.09 10.84
CA PHE A 67 -11.21 3.48 10.21
C PHE A 67 -12.13 2.83 11.24
N VAL A 68 -13.43 3.01 11.02
CA VAL A 68 -14.48 2.39 11.81
C VAL A 68 -15.09 1.28 10.97
N LEU A 69 -15.13 0.07 11.52
CA LEU A 69 -15.87 -1.05 10.94
C LEU A 69 -17.31 -1.02 11.46
N LEU A 70 -18.26 -0.97 10.53
CA LEU A 70 -19.70 -1.03 10.81
C LEU A 70 -20.27 -2.31 10.21
N ARG A 71 -21.18 -2.97 10.91
CA ARG A 71 -21.95 -4.10 10.39
C ARG A 71 -23.38 -3.66 10.09
N HIS A 72 -23.90 -4.06 8.94
CA HIS A 72 -25.31 -3.89 8.61
C HIS A 72 -26.15 -4.86 9.41
N THR A 73 -27.15 -4.36 10.11
CA THR A 73 -28.10 -5.18 10.86
C THR A 73 -29.31 -5.53 10.01
N SER A 74 -30.03 -6.59 10.40
CA SER A 74 -31.26 -7.02 9.72
C SER A 74 -32.40 -5.98 9.72
N ASP A 75 -32.37 -5.01 10.65
CA ASP A 75 -33.29 -3.86 10.69
C ASP A 75 -32.79 -2.65 9.87
N GLY A 76 -31.71 -2.81 9.10
CA GLY A 76 -31.17 -1.82 8.18
C GLY A 76 -30.36 -0.71 8.85
N LYS A 77 -29.84 -0.94 10.07
CA LYS A 77 -28.97 0.00 10.78
C LYS A 77 -27.50 -0.39 10.64
N LEU A 78 -26.62 0.52 11.04
CA LEU A 78 -25.18 0.30 11.14
C LEU A 78 -24.79 0.19 12.62
N GLU A 79 -24.17 -0.92 12.98
CA GLU A 79 -23.62 -1.16 14.32
C GLU A 79 -22.10 -1.17 14.28
N LYS A 80 -21.45 -0.44 15.21
CA LYS A 80 -20.00 -0.43 15.31
C LYS A 80 -19.48 -1.78 15.81
N VAL A 81 -18.55 -2.36 15.07
CA VAL A 81 -17.85 -3.58 15.44
C VAL A 81 -16.61 -3.21 16.26
N PRO A 82 -16.40 -3.79 17.46
CA PRO A 82 -15.19 -3.57 18.23
C PRO A 82 -14.01 -4.25 17.53
N VAL A 83 -12.92 -3.51 17.28
CA VAL A 83 -11.69 -4.06 16.72
C VAL A 83 -10.55 -3.79 17.71
N PRO A 84 -9.69 -4.78 18.02
CA PRO A 84 -8.53 -4.57 18.89
C PRO A 84 -7.58 -3.48 18.39
N ASP A 85 -6.88 -2.79 19.31
CA ASP A 85 -5.90 -1.77 18.95
C ASP A 85 -4.64 -2.38 18.31
N ALA A 86 -4.03 -1.65 17.37
CA ALA A 86 -2.81 -2.06 16.69
C ALA A 86 -1.56 -1.76 17.52
N ILE A 87 -0.53 -2.61 17.38
CA ILE A 87 0.85 -2.29 17.80
C ILE A 87 1.52 -1.62 16.58
N GLN A 88 1.99 -0.38 16.75
CA GLN A 88 2.48 0.50 15.67
C GLN A 88 3.87 0.10 15.15
N ASP A 89 4.13 0.39 13.86
CA ASP A 89 5.47 0.69 13.32
C ASP A 89 5.39 1.54 12.00
N PRO A 90 6.51 2.16 11.51
CA PRO A 90 6.59 3.43 10.73
C PRO A 90 6.67 3.25 9.18
N VAL A 91 6.62 4.21 8.24
CA VAL A 91 6.43 5.67 8.02
C VAL A 91 6.37 5.83 6.49
N ASP A 92 5.56 6.73 5.93
CA ASP A 92 5.75 7.25 4.55
C ASP A 92 5.81 8.78 4.53
N ILE A 93 6.68 9.33 3.66
CA ILE A 93 6.80 10.75 3.33
C ILE A 93 6.14 10.97 1.97
N VAL A 94 5.19 11.90 1.89
CA VAL A 94 4.43 12.15 0.67
C VAL A 94 4.84 13.47 0.00
N ASN A 95 5.08 13.41 -1.32
CA ASN A 95 5.13 14.54 -2.24
C ASN A 95 3.72 14.97 -2.65
N PRO A 96 3.37 16.26 -2.67
CA PRO A 96 2.12 16.70 -3.27
C PRO A 96 2.38 17.31 -4.63
N GLY A 97 2.02 16.51 -5.61
CA GLY A 97 1.65 16.95 -6.93
C GLY A 97 0.83 15.85 -7.58
N GLY A 98 -0.29 15.42 -6.98
CA GLY A 98 -1.08 14.33 -7.55
C GLY A 98 -2.00 13.61 -6.56
N SER A 99 -2.26 12.35 -6.87
CA SER A 99 -2.98 11.39 -6.03
C SER A 99 -2.09 10.22 -5.67
N ILE A 100 -2.18 9.76 -4.43
CA ILE A 100 -1.48 8.55 -3.97
C ILE A 100 -2.49 7.44 -3.83
N VAL A 101 -2.13 6.26 -4.31
CA VAL A 101 -2.94 5.07 -4.19
C VAL A 101 -2.23 4.04 -3.32
N TYR A 102 -2.89 3.62 -2.24
CA TYR A 102 -2.52 2.44 -1.45
C TYR A 102 -3.47 1.30 -1.78
N CYS A 103 -2.98 0.06 -1.91
CA CYS A 103 -3.81 -1.09 -2.27
C CYS A 103 -3.59 -2.27 -1.32
N GLY A 104 -4.40 -2.44 -0.28
CA GLY A 104 -4.15 -3.47 0.75
C GLY A 104 -5.30 -4.41 1.04
N SER A 105 -4.96 -5.55 1.64
CA SER A 105 -5.92 -6.40 2.32
C SER A 105 -6.36 -5.75 3.64
N LEU A 106 -7.56 -6.10 4.11
CA LEU A 106 -8.03 -5.69 5.44
C LEU A 106 -7.11 -6.31 6.52
N PRO A 107 -6.67 -5.57 7.55
CA PRO A 107 -5.79 -6.12 8.57
C PRO A 107 -6.44 -7.31 9.28
N GLY A 108 -5.63 -8.30 9.71
CA GLY A 108 -6.11 -9.54 10.34
C GLY A 108 -7.12 -9.30 11.47
N ARG A 109 -6.81 -8.37 12.38
CA ARG A 109 -7.70 -7.99 13.49
C ARG A 109 -9.09 -7.50 13.08
N TYR A 110 -9.21 -6.87 11.90
CA TYR A 110 -10.50 -6.45 11.35
C TYR A 110 -11.20 -7.64 10.68
N ARG A 111 -10.44 -8.47 9.93
CA ARG A 111 -10.94 -9.70 9.27
C ARG A 111 -11.51 -10.70 10.28
N GLU A 112 -10.87 -10.85 11.44
CA GLU A 112 -11.32 -11.71 12.53
C GLU A 112 -12.68 -11.32 13.12
N GLN A 113 -13.17 -10.09 12.87
CA GLN A 113 -14.49 -9.64 13.31
C GLN A 113 -15.59 -9.83 12.26
N LEU A 114 -15.24 -10.40 11.10
CA LEU A 114 -16.17 -10.58 10.00
C LEU A 114 -16.82 -11.97 10.06
N ASP A 115 -18.13 -12.00 9.87
CA ASP A 115 -18.95 -13.20 9.84
C ASP A 115 -19.38 -13.49 8.38
N PRO A 116 -19.31 -14.76 7.93
CA PRO A 116 -19.80 -15.15 6.61
C PRO A 116 -21.28 -14.78 6.38
N GLY A 117 -21.59 -14.26 5.20
CA GLY A 117 -22.92 -13.81 4.80
C GLY A 117 -23.35 -12.44 5.33
N GLU A 118 -22.57 -11.84 6.23
CA GLU A 118 -22.84 -10.50 6.75
C GLU A 118 -22.24 -9.41 5.85
N MET A 119 -22.83 -8.22 5.92
CA MET A 119 -22.43 -7.04 5.17
C MET A 119 -21.84 -5.99 6.10
N TYR A 120 -20.75 -5.39 5.69
CA TYR A 120 -19.97 -4.45 6.46
C TYR A 120 -19.70 -3.17 5.68
N GLU A 121 -19.46 -2.09 6.41
CA GLU A 121 -19.03 -0.82 5.87
C GLU A 121 -17.77 -0.35 6.62
N LEU A 122 -16.70 -0.11 5.88
CA LEU A 122 -15.48 0.49 6.42
C LEU A 122 -15.54 1.99 6.17
N VAL A 123 -15.55 2.78 7.25
CA VAL A 123 -15.76 4.23 7.18
C VAL A 123 -14.55 4.97 7.73
N TRP A 124 -14.04 5.94 6.98
CA TRP A 124 -13.08 6.92 7.48
C TRP A 124 -13.81 8.02 8.24
N PRO A 125 -13.62 8.15 9.57
CA PRO A 125 -14.32 9.16 10.36
C PRO A 125 -13.73 10.57 10.19
N GLY A 126 -12.54 10.69 9.59
CA GLY A 126 -11.78 11.92 9.50
C GLY A 126 -10.77 12.06 10.64
N ALA A 127 -9.57 12.54 10.31
CA ALA A 127 -8.49 12.73 11.30
C ALA A 127 -7.67 14.00 11.06
N LYS A 128 -7.03 14.45 12.15
CA LYS A 128 -6.06 15.55 12.16
C LYS A 128 -4.64 14.99 12.06
N ILE A 129 -3.88 15.48 11.10
CA ILE A 129 -2.48 15.17 10.88
C ILE A 129 -1.66 16.36 11.37
N ARG A 130 -0.87 16.13 12.42
CA ARG A 130 -0.01 17.17 13.04
C ARG A 130 1.40 17.23 12.46
N LEU A 131 1.83 16.14 11.83
CA LEU A 131 3.15 16.01 11.23
C LEU A 131 3.05 16.32 9.74
N TRP A 132 3.05 17.62 9.42
CA TRP A 132 3.09 18.11 8.05
C TRP A 132 3.81 19.46 7.98
N ASP A 133 4.42 19.78 6.84
CA ASP A 133 5.03 21.09 6.58
C ASP A 133 4.99 21.43 5.09
N TRP A 134 5.16 22.70 4.75
CA TRP A 134 5.33 23.13 3.36
C TRP A 134 6.70 22.71 2.81
N GLY A 135 6.77 22.56 1.49
CA GLY A 135 7.97 22.16 0.76
C GLY A 135 7.90 20.75 0.19
N THR A 136 9.02 20.31 -0.33
CA THR A 136 9.27 18.99 -0.90
C THR A 136 10.12 18.16 0.07
N PRO A 137 10.17 16.82 -0.06
CA PRO A 137 11.02 15.97 0.76
C PRO A 137 12.49 16.41 0.76
N ASN A 138 12.99 16.95 -0.36
CA ASN A 138 14.34 17.50 -0.49
C ASN A 138 14.60 18.68 0.45
N ASP A 139 13.59 19.51 0.71
CA ASP A 139 13.70 20.64 1.65
C ASP A 139 13.85 20.16 3.11
N HIS A 140 13.48 18.91 3.38
CA HIS A 140 13.45 18.30 4.72
C HIS A 140 14.54 17.24 4.93
N VAL A 141 15.46 17.04 3.97
CA VAL A 141 16.57 16.08 4.11
C VAL A 141 17.47 16.48 5.29
N GLY A 142 17.71 15.53 6.19
CA GLY A 142 18.48 15.77 7.42
C GLY A 142 17.71 16.51 8.53
N SER A 143 16.44 16.81 8.30
CA SER A 143 15.50 17.40 9.27
C SER A 143 14.40 16.39 9.63
N GLN A 144 13.87 16.48 10.85
CA GLN A 144 12.69 15.70 11.24
C GLN A 144 11.44 16.56 11.13
N LEU A 145 10.38 16.03 10.51
CA LEU A 145 9.05 16.62 10.59
C LEU A 145 8.59 16.61 12.05
N GLY A 146 8.62 17.79 12.68
CA GLY A 146 8.17 18.00 14.05
C GLY A 146 6.75 18.56 14.10
N ALA A 147 6.02 18.27 15.17
CA ALA A 147 4.75 18.94 15.42
C ALA A 147 5.00 20.44 15.68
N ASN A 148 4.44 21.30 14.83
CA ASN A 148 4.52 22.75 14.98
C ASN A 148 3.24 23.28 15.64
N PRO A 149 3.29 23.76 16.89
CA PRO A 149 2.09 24.19 17.63
C PRO A 149 1.43 25.46 17.08
N VAL A 150 2.11 26.20 16.20
CA VAL A 150 1.59 27.42 15.55
C VAL A 150 0.95 27.10 14.19
N GLN A 151 1.22 25.91 13.64
CA GLN A 151 0.70 25.46 12.37
C GLN A 151 -0.69 24.82 12.57
N PRO A 152 -1.66 25.09 11.69
CA PRO A 152 -2.96 24.44 11.74
C PRO A 152 -2.81 22.93 11.48
N ASP A 153 -3.65 22.11 12.10
CA ASP A 153 -3.73 20.68 11.78
C ASP A 153 -4.12 20.49 10.30
N LEU A 154 -3.41 19.60 9.60
CA LEU A 154 -3.86 19.12 8.29
C LEU A 154 -5.03 18.16 8.52
N ILE A 155 -6.12 18.31 7.77
CA ILE A 155 -7.32 17.49 7.97
C ILE A 155 -7.52 16.60 6.76
N ILE A 156 -7.62 15.29 6.99
CA ILE A 156 -8.20 14.35 6.03
C ILE A 156 -9.67 14.22 6.43
N PRO A 157 -10.61 14.80 5.68
CA PRO A 157 -12.03 14.81 6.04
C PRO A 157 -12.59 13.39 6.02
N GLY A 158 -13.54 13.13 6.92
CA GLY A 158 -14.30 11.88 6.96
C GLY A 158 -15.33 11.77 5.85
N GLY A 159 -15.81 10.55 5.64
CA GLY A 159 -16.89 10.22 4.71
C GLY A 159 -16.49 9.25 3.62
N ALA A 160 -15.19 9.07 3.38
CA ALA A 160 -14.67 7.98 2.57
C ALA A 160 -15.15 6.66 3.17
N SER A 161 -15.83 5.85 2.38
CA SER A 161 -16.46 4.62 2.86
C SER A 161 -16.56 3.60 1.75
N VAL A 162 -16.55 2.32 2.13
CA VAL A 162 -16.75 1.21 1.20
C VAL A 162 -17.57 0.12 1.88
N THR A 163 -18.59 -0.36 1.17
CA THR A 163 -19.44 -1.48 1.60
C THR A 163 -18.93 -2.78 0.97
N PHE A 164 -18.88 -3.84 1.77
CA PHE A 164 -18.45 -5.17 1.31
C PHE A 164 -19.08 -6.29 2.14
N THR A 165 -19.10 -7.50 1.60
CA THR A 165 -19.39 -8.73 2.36
C THR A 165 -18.10 -9.46 2.73
N TYR A 166 -18.19 -10.37 3.71
CA TYR A 166 -17.09 -11.29 4.04
C TYR A 166 -16.54 -11.98 2.80
N GLU A 167 -17.39 -12.50 1.92
CA GLU A 167 -16.97 -13.23 0.73
C GLU A 167 -16.33 -12.35 -0.34
N GLN A 168 -16.61 -11.04 -0.33
CA GLN A 168 -15.98 -10.10 -1.25
C GLN A 168 -14.58 -9.72 -0.78
N ILE A 169 -14.39 -9.57 0.54
CA ILE A 169 -13.09 -9.16 1.10
C ILE A 169 -12.16 -10.34 1.36
N GLU A 170 -12.72 -11.50 1.69
CA GLU A 170 -12.01 -12.80 1.71
C GLU A 170 -12.03 -13.49 0.35
N SER A 171 -12.62 -12.85 -0.66
CA SER A 171 -12.83 -13.49 -1.96
C SER A 171 -11.50 -13.99 -2.51
N PRO A 172 -11.41 -15.28 -2.89
CA PRO A 172 -10.18 -15.89 -3.33
C PRO A 172 -9.75 -15.44 -4.73
N VAL A 173 -10.27 -14.34 -5.27
CA VAL A 173 -9.85 -13.82 -6.58
C VAL A 173 -8.33 -13.54 -6.59
N PHE A 174 -7.72 -13.34 -5.40
CA PHE A 174 -6.26 -13.41 -5.22
C PHE A 174 -5.74 -14.62 -4.44
N ASN A 175 -6.48 -15.19 -3.47
CA ASN A 175 -6.05 -16.43 -2.77
C ASN A 175 -6.02 -17.68 -3.69
N ARG A 176 -6.59 -17.61 -4.88
CA ARG A 176 -6.54 -18.65 -5.94
C ARG A 176 -5.93 -18.14 -7.25
N ARG A 177 -4.98 -17.21 -7.23
CA ARG A 177 -4.00 -17.27 -8.33
C ARG A 177 -3.15 -18.51 -8.08
N GLN A 178 -3.57 -19.63 -8.68
CA GLN A 178 -2.57 -20.57 -9.19
C GLN A 178 -1.50 -19.71 -9.85
N SER A 179 -0.22 -19.92 -9.48
CA SER A 179 0.92 -19.28 -10.11
C SER A 179 0.59 -19.10 -11.58
N THR A 180 0.45 -17.84 -12.02
CA THR A 180 0.14 -17.56 -13.42
C THR A 180 1.21 -18.32 -14.19
N PRO A 181 0.84 -19.29 -15.06
CA PRO A 181 1.85 -20.07 -15.76
C PRO A 181 2.83 -19.07 -16.40
N PRO A 182 4.15 -19.34 -16.34
CA PRO A 182 5.15 -18.42 -16.85
C PRO A 182 4.71 -17.93 -18.23
N VAL A 183 4.69 -16.60 -18.42
CA VAL A 183 4.35 -16.02 -19.72
C VAL A 183 5.24 -16.68 -20.75
N LEU A 184 4.64 -17.39 -21.71
CA LEU A 184 5.43 -18.02 -22.75
C LEU A 184 6.06 -16.93 -23.59
N LEU A 185 7.30 -17.16 -24.05
CA LEU A 185 7.99 -16.23 -24.94
C LEU A 185 7.16 -15.85 -26.18
N SER A 186 6.23 -16.71 -26.60
CA SER A 186 5.28 -16.48 -27.69
C SER A 186 4.21 -15.43 -27.39
N ASP A 187 3.92 -15.18 -26.12
CA ASP A 187 2.84 -14.29 -25.67
C ASP A 187 3.33 -12.85 -25.43
N LEU A 188 4.65 -12.64 -25.53
CA LEU A 188 5.25 -11.31 -25.44
C LEU A 188 4.86 -10.47 -26.67
N VAL A 189 4.59 -9.19 -26.43
CA VAL A 189 4.34 -8.23 -27.50
C VAL A 189 5.55 -8.21 -28.43
N GLN A 190 5.35 -8.60 -29.69
CA GLN A 190 6.41 -8.51 -30.70
C GLN A 190 6.93 -7.07 -30.75
N GLY A 191 8.19 -6.90 -30.39
CA GLY A 191 8.80 -5.57 -30.32
C GLY A 191 9.29 -5.14 -28.93
N ALA A 192 8.81 -5.78 -27.87
CA ALA A 192 9.11 -5.38 -26.50
C ALA A 192 10.45 -5.96 -25.98
N PRO A 193 11.15 -5.26 -25.08
CA PRO A 193 12.30 -5.81 -24.36
C PRO A 193 11.87 -7.00 -23.49
N PHE A 194 12.68 -8.06 -23.47
CA PHE A 194 12.39 -9.28 -22.70
C PHE A 194 13.24 -9.35 -21.42
N LEU A 195 12.56 -9.42 -20.27
CA LEU A 195 13.17 -9.66 -18.96
C LEU A 195 12.74 -11.02 -18.43
N SER A 196 13.67 -11.79 -17.86
CA SER A 196 13.35 -12.96 -17.04
C SER A 196 13.74 -12.70 -15.59
N VAL A 197 12.94 -13.24 -14.67
CA VAL A 197 13.22 -13.18 -13.24
C VAL A 197 13.44 -14.59 -12.72
N GLU A 198 14.51 -14.80 -11.97
CA GLU A 198 14.83 -16.05 -11.29
C GLU A 198 14.97 -15.76 -9.79
N LEU A 199 14.30 -16.56 -8.96
CA LEU A 199 14.42 -16.51 -7.51
C LEU A 199 15.27 -17.68 -7.04
N THR A 200 16.26 -17.40 -6.20
CA THR A 200 17.12 -18.41 -5.58
C THR A 200 17.12 -18.23 -4.07
N GLY A 201 17.14 -19.33 -3.33
CA GLY A 201 17.20 -19.31 -1.88
C GLY A 201 17.43 -20.71 -1.33
N PRO A 202 17.67 -20.85 -0.02
CA PRO A 202 17.77 -22.14 0.62
C PRO A 202 16.42 -22.88 0.63
N ASP A 203 16.44 -24.18 0.37
CA ASP A 203 15.25 -25.05 0.43
C ASP A 203 14.76 -25.29 1.86
N THR A 204 15.58 -24.99 2.87
CA THR A 204 15.26 -25.14 4.29
C THR A 204 15.92 -24.04 5.10
N ILE A 205 15.16 -23.47 6.03
CA ILE A 205 15.54 -22.31 6.84
C ILE A 205 15.58 -22.75 8.30
N ASP A 206 16.67 -22.46 9.01
CA ASP A 206 16.78 -22.60 10.45
C ASP A 206 16.34 -21.29 11.12
N PRO A 207 15.36 -21.32 12.04
CA PRO A 207 14.97 -20.19 12.89
C PRO A 207 16.12 -19.37 13.50
N LYS A 208 17.27 -20.01 13.75
CA LYS A 208 18.43 -19.39 14.43
C LYS A 208 19.48 -18.86 13.46
N GLY A 209 19.31 -19.09 12.16
CA GLY A 209 20.24 -18.68 11.11
C GLY A 209 19.78 -17.43 10.38
N GLU A 210 20.73 -16.69 9.81
CA GLU A 210 20.43 -15.68 8.79
C GLU A 210 20.33 -16.37 7.43
N HIS A 211 19.14 -16.30 6.84
CA HIS A 211 18.84 -16.91 5.55
C HIS A 211 18.39 -15.87 4.55
N PHE A 212 18.99 -15.90 3.37
CA PHE A 212 18.75 -14.92 2.32
C PHE A 212 18.14 -15.59 1.09
N ALA A 213 17.17 -14.91 0.48
CA ALA A 213 16.73 -15.17 -0.87
C ALA A 213 17.27 -14.08 -1.79
N SER A 214 17.41 -14.40 -3.08
CA SER A 214 17.90 -13.50 -4.11
C SER A 214 16.98 -13.54 -5.32
N CYS A 215 16.78 -12.39 -5.93
CA CYS A 215 16.06 -12.18 -7.17
C CYS A 215 17.07 -11.75 -8.23
N HIS A 216 17.06 -12.43 -9.37
CA HIS A 216 17.94 -12.19 -10.50
C HIS A 216 17.10 -11.78 -11.70
N VAL A 217 17.21 -10.53 -12.13
CA VAL A 217 16.53 -10.00 -13.31
C VAL A 217 17.52 -9.95 -14.45
N ARG A 218 17.27 -10.75 -15.50
CA ARG A 218 18.10 -10.79 -16.71
C ARG A 218 17.38 -10.11 -17.87
N TYR A 219 18.06 -9.17 -18.51
CA TYR A 219 17.60 -8.58 -19.76
C TYR A 219 18.15 -9.39 -20.94
N HIS A 220 17.28 -9.87 -21.81
CA HIS A 220 17.66 -10.71 -22.95
C HIS A 220 17.82 -9.93 -24.26
N GLY A 221 17.44 -8.65 -24.27
CA GLY A 221 17.42 -7.83 -25.49
C GLY A 221 16.02 -7.65 -26.07
N GLY A 222 15.98 -7.00 -27.22
CA GLY A 222 14.76 -6.66 -27.95
C GLY A 222 15.11 -6.20 -29.36
N PRO A 223 14.16 -5.75 -30.19
CA PRO A 223 14.43 -5.49 -31.61
C PRO A 223 15.50 -4.44 -31.87
N THR A 224 15.75 -3.56 -30.90
CA THR A 224 16.75 -2.49 -31.02
C THR A 224 18.01 -2.74 -30.20
N ASP A 225 18.03 -3.79 -29.36
CA ASP A 225 19.11 -4.15 -28.44
C ASP A 225 19.70 -2.96 -27.64
N ARG A 226 18.87 -1.95 -27.40
CA ARG A 226 19.24 -0.79 -26.59
C ARG A 226 19.23 -1.17 -25.10
N PRO A 227 20.07 -0.52 -24.28
CA PRO A 227 19.95 -0.62 -22.85
C PRO A 227 18.56 -0.19 -22.39
N ILE A 228 18.03 -0.88 -21.38
CA ILE A 228 16.80 -0.49 -20.69
C ILE A 228 17.14 0.11 -19.34
N ILE A 229 16.24 0.96 -18.85
CA ILE A 229 16.25 1.50 -17.49
C ILE A 229 14.91 1.13 -16.86
N PHE A 230 14.94 0.58 -15.66
CA PHE A 230 13.74 0.33 -14.86
C PHE A 230 14.00 0.67 -13.40
N ARG A 231 12.92 0.94 -12.65
CA ARG A 231 13.01 1.13 -11.20
C ARG A 231 13.03 -0.22 -10.50
N ASP A 232 13.98 -0.44 -9.60
CA ASP A 232 14.15 -1.72 -8.92
C ASP A 232 12.99 -2.06 -7.98
N HIS A 233 12.42 -1.07 -7.29
CA HIS A 233 11.29 -1.26 -6.36
C HIS A 233 10.10 -2.01 -6.97
N VAL A 234 9.84 -1.84 -8.28
CA VAL A 234 8.74 -2.52 -8.99
C VAL A 234 8.91 -4.04 -8.94
N VAL A 235 10.14 -4.52 -8.90
CA VAL A 235 10.44 -5.96 -8.80
C VAL A 235 10.23 -6.46 -7.35
N TRP A 236 10.42 -5.60 -6.36
CA TRP A 236 10.43 -5.98 -4.94
C TRP A 236 9.01 -6.01 -4.38
N GLU A 237 8.19 -5.03 -4.78
CA GLU A 237 6.78 -4.89 -4.38
C GLU A 237 5.86 -5.96 -4.99
N GLN A 238 6.32 -6.64 -6.04
CA GLN A 238 5.54 -7.69 -6.71
C GLN A 238 5.82 -9.10 -6.14
N ARG A 239 6.75 -9.23 -5.19
CA ARG A 239 7.01 -10.49 -4.49
C ARG A 239 5.84 -10.81 -3.56
N ARG A 240 5.36 -12.05 -3.58
CA ARG A 240 4.19 -12.47 -2.79
C ARG A 240 4.52 -13.75 -2.02
N PRO A 241 4.70 -13.69 -0.69
CA PRO A 241 4.93 -14.89 0.09
C PRO A 241 3.63 -15.69 0.29
N TYR A 242 3.69 -17.00 0.06
CA TYR A 242 2.60 -17.95 0.27
C TYR A 242 3.01 -19.01 1.30
N ARG A 243 2.16 -19.31 2.27
CA ARG A 243 2.30 -20.42 3.24
C ARG A 243 1.41 -21.59 2.82
N LEU A 244 1.90 -22.81 2.96
CA LEU A 244 1.14 -24.02 2.69
C LEU A 244 0.27 -24.39 3.90
N GLU A 245 -1.06 -24.32 3.74
CA GLU A 245 -2.02 -24.64 4.78
C GLU A 245 -3.08 -25.60 4.24
N ASN A 246 -3.31 -26.71 4.95
CA ASN A 246 -4.29 -27.73 4.56
C ASN A 246 -4.13 -28.23 3.10
N GLY A 247 -2.91 -28.24 2.58
CA GLY A 247 -2.59 -28.66 1.21
C GLY A 247 -2.84 -27.59 0.14
N LEU A 248 -3.17 -26.36 0.54
CA LEU A 248 -3.36 -25.20 -0.34
C LEU A 248 -2.34 -24.12 -0.02
N TRP A 249 -1.89 -23.40 -1.04
CA TRP A 249 -0.99 -22.26 -0.87
C TRP A 249 -1.79 -21.00 -0.58
N GLU A 250 -1.67 -20.49 0.62
CA GLU A 250 -2.35 -19.30 1.11
C GLU A 250 -1.41 -18.10 1.09
N LEU A 251 -1.86 -16.98 0.54
CA LEU A 251 -1.09 -15.75 0.49
C LEU A 251 -0.96 -15.20 1.92
N ARG A 252 0.27 -15.02 2.38
CA ARG A 252 0.58 -14.48 3.71
C ARG A 252 1.26 -13.14 3.53
N GLU A 253 0.49 -12.14 3.11
CA GLU A 253 0.98 -10.76 3.04
C GLU A 253 1.28 -10.26 4.46
N SER A 254 2.56 -10.12 4.76
CA SER A 254 3.07 -9.35 5.88
C SER A 254 3.78 -8.11 5.39
N GLY A 255 3.24 -6.93 5.69
CA GLY A 255 3.89 -5.66 5.39
C GLY A 255 3.44 -5.01 4.07
N TYR A 256 3.72 -3.70 4.02
CA TYR A 256 3.12 -2.67 3.17
C TYR A 256 2.82 -3.10 1.73
N PRO A 257 1.56 -3.02 1.29
CA PRO A 257 1.27 -3.13 -0.12
C PRO A 257 1.87 -1.94 -0.89
N GLY A 258 2.36 -2.24 -2.10
CA GLY A 258 2.97 -1.26 -3.00
C GLY A 258 2.19 0.04 -3.07
N ILE A 259 2.91 1.14 -2.87
CA ILE A 259 2.39 2.49 -3.06
C ILE A 259 2.42 2.73 -4.57
N PHE A 260 1.25 2.69 -5.20
CA PHE A 260 1.14 3.19 -6.57
C PHE A 260 0.99 4.71 -6.49
N MET A 261 2.11 5.40 -6.58
CA MET A 261 2.08 6.84 -6.85
C MET A 261 1.74 7.00 -8.34
N ASP A 262 0.49 7.36 -8.63
CA ASP A 262 0.15 7.95 -9.93
C ASP A 262 0.60 9.40 -9.87
N ASP A 263 1.92 9.56 -9.81
CA ASP A 263 2.56 10.85 -10.02
C ASP A 263 2.22 11.27 -11.46
N PRO A 264 2.10 12.58 -11.76
CA PRO A 264 2.16 13.04 -13.14
C PRO A 264 3.42 12.44 -13.81
N ASP A 265 3.46 12.31 -15.13
CA ASP A 265 4.68 11.88 -15.83
C ASP A 265 5.85 12.83 -15.49
N ILE A 266 6.58 12.52 -14.41
CA ILE A 266 7.70 13.33 -13.93
C ILE A 266 8.91 12.87 -14.72
N THR A 267 9.54 13.82 -15.42
CA THR A 267 10.85 13.57 -16.01
C THR A 267 11.85 13.46 -14.87
N VAL A 268 12.17 12.23 -14.51
CA VAL A 268 13.14 11.90 -13.46
C VAL A 268 14.54 11.80 -14.06
N ASN A 269 15.52 12.40 -13.39
CA ASN A 269 16.91 12.26 -13.77
C ASN A 269 17.44 10.92 -13.26
N VAL A 270 17.49 9.94 -14.15
CA VAL A 270 17.97 8.57 -13.88
C VAL A 270 19.40 8.54 -13.31
N VAL A 271 20.19 9.61 -13.50
CA VAL A 271 21.58 9.70 -13.03
C VAL A 271 21.68 10.18 -11.57
N GLU A 272 20.69 10.92 -11.08
CA GLU A 272 20.73 11.58 -9.76
C GLU A 272 19.86 10.88 -8.70
N GLU A 273 18.82 10.16 -9.12
CA GLU A 273 17.97 9.37 -8.21
C GLU A 273 18.45 7.93 -8.04
N GLY A 274 18.52 7.48 -6.78
CA GLY A 274 18.71 6.05 -6.46
C GLY A 274 17.49 5.20 -6.84
N GLY A 275 17.67 3.88 -6.95
CA GLY A 275 16.57 2.93 -7.25
C GLY A 275 16.29 2.74 -8.74
N PHE A 276 17.20 3.16 -9.62
CA PHE A 276 17.16 2.84 -11.05
C PHE A 276 18.27 1.87 -11.42
N VAL A 277 17.90 0.89 -12.25
CA VAL A 277 18.81 -0.11 -12.78
C VAL A 277 18.86 0.03 -14.30
N THR A 278 20.08 0.12 -14.83
CA THR A 278 20.32 0.06 -16.28
C THR A 278 20.86 -1.31 -16.64
N LEU A 279 20.25 -1.97 -17.62
CA LEU A 279 20.73 -3.25 -18.16
C LEU A 279 20.92 -3.17 -19.67
N ARG A 280 22.03 -3.71 -20.17
CA ARG A 280 22.26 -4.03 -21.58
C ARG A 280 21.78 -5.46 -21.88
N PRO A 281 21.50 -5.79 -23.15
CA PRO A 281 21.16 -7.16 -23.51
C PRO A 281 22.21 -8.15 -23.00
N GLY A 282 21.77 -9.19 -22.30
CA GLY A 282 22.60 -10.20 -21.64
C GLY A 282 23.00 -9.89 -20.21
N GLU A 283 22.82 -8.65 -19.73
CA GLU A 283 23.17 -8.28 -18.35
C GLU A 283 22.11 -8.72 -17.35
N CYS A 284 22.55 -8.89 -16.11
CA CYS A 284 21.72 -9.32 -14.99
C CYS A 284 21.90 -8.35 -13.82
N TRP A 285 20.78 -7.94 -13.24
CA TRP A 285 20.76 -7.28 -11.94
C TRP A 285 20.29 -8.28 -10.88
N SER A 286 20.78 -8.15 -9.66
CA SER A 286 20.44 -9.05 -8.56
C SER A 286 20.22 -8.29 -7.27
N HIS A 287 19.26 -8.75 -6.48
CA HIS A 287 18.98 -8.21 -5.15
C HIS A 287 18.69 -9.35 -4.17
N SER A 288 19.18 -9.22 -2.94
CA SER A 288 19.01 -10.21 -1.89
C SER A 288 18.35 -9.60 -0.67
N TRP A 289 17.52 -10.38 0.02
CA TRP A 289 16.81 -9.98 1.24
C TRP A 289 16.81 -11.11 2.26
N GLY A 290 16.65 -10.75 3.54
CA GLY A 290 16.45 -11.72 4.63
C GLY A 290 15.05 -12.33 4.52
N ILE A 291 14.96 -13.66 4.49
CA ILE A 291 13.68 -14.36 4.27
C ILE A 291 12.76 -14.18 5.48
N LEU A 292 13.30 -14.35 6.69
CA LEU A 292 12.53 -14.24 7.93
C LEU A 292 12.11 -12.81 8.27
N ASP A 293 12.75 -11.80 7.68
CA ASP A 293 12.36 -10.39 7.83
C ASP A 293 11.11 -10.05 7.01
N ASP A 294 10.79 -10.88 6.01
CA ASP A 294 9.76 -10.65 4.99
C ASP A 294 8.50 -11.52 5.20
N ILE A 295 8.57 -12.51 6.09
CA ILE A 295 7.44 -13.38 6.45
C ILE A 295 7.06 -13.16 7.92
N ASP A 296 5.87 -12.63 8.19
CA ASP A 296 5.36 -12.46 9.55
C ASP A 296 4.56 -13.70 10.01
N GLY A 297 4.61 -13.97 11.31
CA GLY A 297 3.82 -15.04 11.94
C GLY A 297 4.16 -16.47 11.48
N TRP A 298 5.39 -16.72 11.02
CA TRP A 298 5.85 -18.06 10.65
C TRP A 298 6.02 -18.96 11.88
N GLU A 299 5.81 -20.26 11.69
CA GLU A 299 5.99 -21.30 12.69
C GLU A 299 6.94 -22.40 12.21
N SER A 300 7.59 -23.08 13.15
CA SER A 300 8.45 -24.22 12.81
C SER A 300 7.62 -25.35 12.19
N GLY A 301 7.99 -25.78 10.98
CA GLY A 301 7.27 -26.79 10.21
C GLY A 301 6.44 -26.23 9.05
N ASP A 302 6.35 -24.90 8.94
CA ASP A 302 5.72 -24.27 7.80
C ASP A 302 6.48 -24.52 6.50
N THR A 303 5.73 -24.56 5.40
CA THR A 303 6.30 -24.54 4.05
C THR A 303 5.86 -23.26 3.36
N TRP A 304 6.82 -22.53 2.80
CA TRP A 304 6.60 -21.24 2.14
C TRP A 304 7.06 -21.26 0.68
N ARG A 305 6.51 -20.37 -0.15
CA ARG A 305 6.99 -20.08 -1.53
C ARG A 305 6.79 -18.61 -1.89
N TYR A 306 7.49 -18.16 -2.91
CA TYR A 306 7.33 -16.85 -3.56
C TYR A 306 6.80 -16.99 -4.99
#